data_AF-A0A5S9M2F7-F1
#
_entry.id   AF-A0A5S9M2F7-F1
#
_cell.length_a   1.000
_cell.length_b   1.000
_cell.length_c   1.000
_cell.angle_alpha   90.00
_cell.angle_beta   90.00
_cell.angle_gamma   90.00
#
_symmetry.space_group_name_H-M   'P 1'
#
loop_
_entity.id
_entity.type
_entity.pdbx_description
1 polymer ?
#
loop_
_entity_poly.entity_id
_entity_poly.type
_entity_poly.pdbx_seq_one_letter_code
_entity_poly.pdbx_strand_id
1 'polypeptide(L)'
;MQEKSGFRVKVQRFGSYLSGMIMPNIGAFIAWGLITALFIPSGYFPNEQLNTLVGPMINYLLPLLIGYTGGKLVYDHRGGVLGATATIGVIVGSDIPMFLGAMIMGPLGGYLIKKIDQLFKDRIKSGFEMLINNFSAGILGAILVAIAFYAIGPVVLGLNKALAAGVDIIVNAHLLPLASIFIEPAKVLFLNNAINQGILGPLGGGASGEDRPVRSVLA
;
A
#
# COMPACT_ATOMS: atom_id res chain seq x y z
N MET A 1 5.03 -35.24 -15.54
CA MET A 1 4.18 -34.05 -15.26
C MET A 1 3.79 -34.05 -13.78
N GLN A 2 4.59 -33.50 -12.86
CA GLN A 2 4.23 -33.44 -11.42
C GLN A 2 4.61 -32.13 -10.68
N GLU A 3 5.41 -31.23 -11.28
CA GLU A 3 5.80 -29.97 -10.59
C GLU A 3 4.80 -28.80 -10.73
N LYS A 4 3.94 -28.78 -11.76
CA LYS A 4 3.02 -27.64 -12.02
C LYS A 4 1.96 -27.43 -10.93
N SER A 5 1.70 -28.43 -10.07
CA SER A 5 0.70 -28.36 -8.99
C SER A 5 1.17 -27.48 -7.82
N GLY A 6 2.41 -27.64 -7.36
CA GLY A 6 2.91 -26.97 -6.16
C GLY A 6 3.07 -25.45 -6.32
N PHE A 7 3.59 -24.99 -7.47
CA PHE A 7 3.75 -23.56 -7.74
C PHE A 7 2.39 -22.85 -7.90
N ARG A 8 1.47 -23.44 -8.68
CA ARG A 8 0.11 -22.90 -8.85
C ARG A 8 -0.63 -22.77 -7.52
N VAL A 9 -0.51 -23.76 -6.64
CA VAL A 9 -1.13 -23.74 -5.31
C VAL A 9 -0.52 -22.64 -4.43
N LYS A 10 0.80 -22.41 -4.48
CA LYS A 10 1.45 -21.31 -3.73
C LYS A 10 0.97 -19.94 -4.23
N VAL A 11 0.93 -19.73 -5.54
CA VAL A 11 0.42 -18.48 -6.14
C VAL A 11 -1.04 -18.26 -5.78
N GLN A 12 -1.87 -19.30 -5.85
CA GLN A 12 -3.28 -19.21 -5.48
C GLN A 12 -3.46 -18.89 -3.99
N ARG A 13 -2.68 -19.52 -3.11
CA ARG A 13 -2.70 -19.20 -1.67
C ARG A 13 -2.29 -17.76 -1.39
N PHE A 14 -1.22 -17.29 -2.03
CA PHE A 14 -0.77 -15.91 -1.91
C PHE A 14 -1.86 -14.92 -2.37
N GLY A 15 -2.45 -15.15 -3.54
CA GLY A 15 -3.57 -14.34 -4.04
C GLY A 15 -4.76 -14.35 -3.09
N SER A 16 -5.18 -15.53 -2.62
CA SER A 16 -6.30 -15.65 -1.66
C SER A 16 -6.04 -14.93 -0.34
N TYR A 17 -4.78 -14.89 0.12
CA TYR A 17 -4.38 -14.18 1.33
C TYR A 17 -4.48 -12.67 1.14
N LEU A 18 -3.92 -12.14 0.04
CA LEU A 18 -4.01 -10.72 -0.30
C LEU A 18 -5.47 -10.28 -0.49
N SER A 19 -6.27 -11.06 -1.22
CA SER A 19 -7.70 -10.77 -1.38
C SER A 19 -8.42 -10.81 -0.03
N GLY A 20 -8.05 -11.72 0.88
CA GLY A 20 -8.59 -11.80 2.23
C GLY A 20 -8.34 -10.55 3.09
N MET A 21 -7.37 -9.72 2.73
CA MET A 21 -7.10 -8.44 3.40
C MET A 21 -7.95 -7.28 2.86
N ILE A 22 -8.34 -7.36 1.59
CA ILE A 22 -9.07 -6.28 0.89
C ILE A 22 -10.57 -6.52 0.93
N MET A 23 -11.03 -7.73 0.63
CA MET A 23 -12.45 -8.05 0.45
C MET A 23 -13.32 -7.71 1.68
N PRO A 24 -12.91 -7.99 2.93
CA PRO A 24 -13.70 -7.59 4.10
C PRO A 24 -13.89 -6.06 4.22
N ASN A 25 -13.04 -5.29 3.56
CA ASN A 25 -13.03 -3.83 3.60
C ASN A 25 -13.68 -3.20 2.36
N ILE A 26 -14.27 -4.00 1.45
CA ILE A 26 -14.81 -3.51 0.16
C ILE A 26 -15.85 -2.40 0.33
N GLY A 27 -16.61 -2.41 1.43
CA GLY A 27 -17.57 -1.34 1.75
C GLY A 27 -16.91 0.03 1.88
N ALA A 28 -15.71 0.10 2.47
CA ALA A 28 -14.95 1.35 2.58
C ALA A 28 -14.42 1.82 1.21
N PHE A 29 -13.99 0.88 0.36
CA PHE A 29 -13.58 1.18 -1.02
C PHE A 29 -14.76 1.72 -1.86
N ILE A 30 -15.94 1.12 -1.71
CA ILE A 30 -17.16 1.59 -2.38
C ILE A 30 -17.55 2.98 -1.88
N ALA A 31 -17.52 3.22 -0.57
CA ALA A 31 -17.81 4.54 0.01
C ALA A 31 -16.84 5.61 -0.52
N TRP A 32 -15.55 5.32 -0.55
CA TRP A 32 -14.54 6.21 -1.14
C TRP A 32 -14.80 6.45 -2.63
N GLY A 33 -15.13 5.40 -3.39
CA GLY A 33 -15.43 5.50 -4.82
C GLY A 33 -16.67 6.36 -5.10
N LEU A 34 -17.72 6.23 -4.28
CA LEU A 34 -18.93 7.05 -4.38
C LEU A 34 -18.64 8.52 -4.06
N ILE A 35 -17.92 8.81 -2.96
CA ILE A 35 -17.53 10.17 -2.61
C ILE A 35 -16.68 10.80 -3.73
N THR A 36 -15.76 10.02 -4.30
CA THR A 36 -14.91 10.45 -5.42
C THR A 36 -15.76 10.74 -6.66
N ALA A 37 -16.67 9.84 -7.04
CA ALA A 37 -17.51 10.01 -8.22
C ALA A 37 -18.48 11.20 -8.09
N LEU A 38 -18.96 11.49 -6.88
CA LEU A 38 -19.92 12.56 -6.64
C LEU A 38 -19.23 13.92 -6.51
N PHE A 39 -18.22 14.05 -5.64
CA PHE A 39 -17.84 15.37 -5.10
C PHE A 39 -16.55 15.97 -5.63
N ILE A 40 -15.73 15.22 -6.40
CA ILE A 40 -14.56 15.80 -7.05
C ILE A 40 -14.95 16.88 -8.07
N PRO A 41 -14.03 17.76 -8.52
CA PRO A 41 -14.36 18.80 -9.49
C PRO A 41 -14.99 18.29 -10.80
N SER A 42 -14.63 17.08 -11.23
CA SER A 42 -15.18 16.40 -12.41
C SER A 42 -16.32 15.42 -12.08
N GLY A 43 -16.83 15.43 -10.84
CA GLY A 43 -17.87 14.52 -10.37
C GLY A 43 -19.28 14.96 -10.74
N TYR A 44 -20.27 14.13 -10.41
CA TYR A 44 -21.68 14.42 -10.70
C TYR A 44 -22.25 15.60 -9.89
N PHE A 45 -21.76 15.81 -8.67
CA PHE A 45 -22.18 16.88 -7.75
C PHE A 45 -20.95 17.52 -7.07
N PRO A 46 -20.11 18.28 -7.79
CA PRO A 46 -18.86 18.81 -7.26
C PRO A 46 -19.05 19.62 -5.97
N ASN A 47 -18.26 19.32 -4.95
CA ASN A 47 -18.32 20.02 -3.66
C ASN A 47 -16.91 20.05 -3.03
N GLU A 48 -16.34 21.24 -2.88
CA GLU A 48 -14.98 21.41 -2.38
C GLU A 48 -14.78 20.86 -0.97
N GLN A 49 -15.75 21.06 -0.07
CA GLN A 49 -15.66 20.58 1.31
C GLN A 49 -15.70 19.05 1.38
N LEU A 50 -16.63 18.41 0.67
CA LEU A 50 -16.74 16.95 0.65
C LEU A 50 -15.61 16.28 -0.13
N ASN A 51 -15.06 16.95 -1.16
CA ASN A 51 -13.88 16.48 -1.88
C ASN A 51 -12.67 16.31 -0.94
N THR A 52 -12.56 17.13 0.12
CA THR A 52 -11.45 16.98 1.10
C THR A 52 -11.42 15.62 1.79
N LEU A 53 -12.52 14.85 1.77
CA LEU A 53 -12.59 13.49 2.34
C LEU A 53 -11.85 12.45 1.49
N VAL A 54 -11.74 12.67 0.18
CA VAL A 54 -11.16 11.69 -0.77
C VAL A 54 -9.73 11.33 -0.40
N GLY A 55 -8.90 12.35 -0.10
CA GLY A 55 -7.49 12.20 0.25
C GLY A 55 -7.27 11.39 1.53
N PRO A 56 -7.83 11.79 2.69
CA PRO A 56 -7.72 11.03 3.93
C PRO A 56 -8.24 9.60 3.83
N MET A 57 -9.29 9.36 3.05
CA MET A 57 -9.81 8.01 2.85
C MET A 57 -8.81 7.11 2.12
N ILE A 58 -8.25 7.56 1.00
CA ILE A 58 -7.31 6.73 0.23
C ILE A 58 -5.93 6.62 0.90
N ASN A 59 -5.46 7.68 1.57
CA ASN A 59 -4.11 7.71 2.14
C ASN A 59 -4.04 7.08 3.54
N TYR A 60 -5.11 7.15 4.33
CA TYR A 60 -5.12 6.66 5.71
C TYR A 60 -6.12 5.53 5.92
N LEU A 61 -7.41 5.80 5.68
CA LEU A 61 -8.47 4.86 6.05
C LEU A 61 -8.30 3.50 5.38
N LEU A 62 -8.19 3.47 4.05
CA LEU A 62 -8.14 2.22 3.30
C LEU A 62 -6.85 1.40 3.60
N PRO A 63 -5.65 2.00 3.62
CA PRO A 63 -4.45 1.27 4.02
C PRO A 63 -4.50 0.79 5.48
N LEU A 64 -5.00 1.58 6.43
CA LEU A 64 -5.13 1.16 7.83
C LEU A 64 -6.07 -0.02 8.00
N LEU A 65 -7.21 -0.03 7.28
CA LEU A 65 -8.14 -1.15 7.29
C LEU A 65 -7.51 -2.44 6.73
N ILE A 66 -6.70 -2.31 5.67
CA ILE A 66 -5.94 -3.44 5.12
C ILE A 66 -4.91 -3.94 6.14
N GLY A 67 -4.15 -3.04 6.76
CA GLY A 67 -3.17 -3.38 7.79
C GLY A 67 -3.81 -4.07 9.00
N TYR A 68 -4.96 -3.54 9.45
CA TYR A 68 -5.76 -4.15 10.50
C TYR A 68 -6.23 -5.55 10.12
N THR A 69 -6.85 -5.72 8.95
CA THR A 69 -7.35 -7.03 8.52
C THR A 69 -6.19 -8.02 8.34
N GLY A 70 -5.05 -7.59 7.80
CA GLY A 70 -3.85 -8.42 7.69
C GLY A 70 -3.32 -8.92 9.03
N GLY A 71 -3.20 -8.02 10.00
CA GLY A 71 -2.82 -8.39 11.37
C GLY A 71 -3.85 -9.31 12.03
N LYS A 72 -5.14 -9.05 11.79
CA LYS A 72 -6.25 -9.85 12.30
C LYS A 72 -6.26 -11.28 11.77
N LEU A 73 -5.92 -11.47 10.50
CA LEU A 73 -5.77 -12.81 9.91
C LEU A 73 -4.65 -13.62 10.58
N VAL A 74 -3.67 -12.98 11.22
CA VAL A 74 -2.54 -13.65 11.88
C VAL A 74 -2.79 -13.91 13.37
N TYR A 75 -3.35 -12.91 14.08
CA TYR A 75 -3.52 -12.95 15.52
C TYR A 75 -4.74 -12.17 16.04
N ASP A 76 -5.88 -12.34 15.33
CA ASP A 76 -7.18 -11.77 15.68
C ASP A 76 -7.11 -10.28 16.06
N HIS A 77 -7.99 -9.79 16.94
CA HIS A 77 -8.10 -8.38 17.25
C HIS A 77 -6.77 -7.74 17.67
N ARG A 78 -5.98 -8.40 18.53
CA ARG A 78 -4.67 -7.88 18.99
C ARG A 78 -3.69 -7.73 17.84
N GLY A 79 -3.64 -8.73 16.96
CA GLY A 79 -2.83 -8.66 15.74
C GLY A 79 -3.29 -7.55 14.81
N GLY A 80 -4.61 -7.35 14.69
CA GLY A 80 -5.18 -6.30 13.87
C GLY A 80 -4.83 -4.90 14.37
N VAL A 81 -4.99 -4.64 15.68
CA VAL A 81 -4.61 -3.35 16.27
C VAL A 81 -3.13 -3.08 16.00
N LEU A 82 -2.25 -4.04 16.26
CA LEU A 82 -0.82 -3.84 16.06
C LEU A 82 -0.42 -3.71 14.57
N GLY A 83 -1.08 -4.46 13.70
CA GLY A 83 -0.90 -4.35 12.25
C GLY A 83 -1.31 -2.97 11.72
N ALA A 84 -2.43 -2.42 12.19
CA ALA A 84 -2.85 -1.06 11.88
C ALA A 84 -1.87 -0.02 12.44
N THR A 85 -1.42 -0.20 13.69
CA THR A 85 -0.41 0.66 14.31
C THR A 85 0.87 0.67 13.46
N ALA A 86 1.44 -0.48 13.13
CA ALA A 86 2.63 -0.55 12.28
C ALA A 86 2.42 0.07 10.88
N THR A 87 1.21 -0.03 10.35
CA THR A 87 0.84 0.55 9.05
C THR A 87 0.88 2.08 9.06
N ILE A 88 0.63 2.75 10.19
CA ILE A 88 0.74 4.22 10.24
C ILE A 88 2.18 4.69 9.96
N GLY A 89 3.19 3.90 10.37
CA GLY A 89 4.59 4.23 10.14
C GLY A 89 4.92 4.29 8.65
N VAL A 90 4.41 3.34 7.85
CA VAL A 90 4.62 3.37 6.40
C VAL A 90 3.82 4.47 5.72
N ILE A 91 2.58 4.73 6.17
CA ILE A 91 1.74 5.82 5.62
C ILE A 91 2.42 7.16 5.83
N VAL A 92 2.86 7.47 7.06
CA VAL A 92 3.47 8.76 7.37
C VAL A 92 4.87 8.90 6.76
N GLY A 93 5.55 7.80 6.48
CA GLY A 93 6.84 7.79 5.80
C GLY A 93 6.77 7.94 4.27
N SER A 94 5.58 8.14 3.69
CA SER A 94 5.38 8.16 2.23
C SER A 94 4.24 9.08 1.79
N ASP A 95 4.40 9.75 0.65
CA ASP A 95 3.36 10.63 0.09
C ASP A 95 2.34 9.89 -0.80
N ILE A 96 2.44 8.57 -0.94
CA ILE A 96 1.45 7.73 -1.67
C ILE A 96 0.60 6.87 -0.74
N PRO A 97 -0.62 6.50 -1.18
CA PRO A 97 -1.39 5.43 -0.57
C PRO A 97 -0.56 4.14 -0.38
N MET A 98 -0.29 3.77 0.88
CA MET A 98 0.59 2.66 1.21
C MET A 98 -0.13 1.31 1.29
N PHE A 99 -0.83 0.91 0.23
CA PHE A 99 -1.54 -0.38 0.18
C PHE A 99 -0.61 -1.58 0.34
N LEU A 100 0.50 -1.65 -0.42
CA LEU A 100 1.47 -2.74 -0.24
C LEU A 100 2.12 -2.67 1.14
N GLY A 101 2.47 -1.46 1.60
CA GLY A 101 3.06 -1.26 2.93
C GLY A 101 2.15 -1.84 4.02
N ALA A 102 0.85 -1.56 3.95
CA ALA A 102 -0.14 -2.14 4.83
C ALA A 102 -0.24 -3.67 4.70
N MET A 103 -0.16 -4.21 3.48
CA MET A 103 -0.20 -5.66 3.24
C MET A 103 1.00 -6.40 3.84
N ILE A 104 2.14 -5.75 3.97
CA ILE A 104 3.33 -6.30 4.60
C ILE A 104 3.29 -6.08 6.12
N MET A 105 3.08 -4.83 6.54
CA MET A 105 3.16 -4.45 7.95
C MET A 105 2.01 -5.00 8.79
N GLY A 106 0.82 -5.18 8.23
CA GLY A 106 -0.33 -5.76 8.91
C GLY A 106 -0.03 -7.16 9.47
N PRO A 107 0.22 -8.15 8.61
CA PRO A 107 0.59 -9.51 9.01
C PRO A 107 1.86 -9.56 9.85
N LEU A 108 2.87 -8.72 9.55
CA LEU A 108 4.10 -8.66 10.33
C LEU A 108 3.83 -8.22 11.77
N GLY A 109 3.05 -7.16 11.97
CA GLY A 109 2.63 -6.71 13.29
C GLY A 109 1.88 -7.81 14.04
N GLY A 110 0.90 -8.44 13.38
CA GLY A 110 0.16 -9.57 13.95
C GLY A 110 1.04 -10.76 14.32
N TYR A 111 2.04 -11.07 13.49
CA TYR A 111 2.98 -12.17 13.76
C TYR A 111 3.88 -11.88 14.96
N LEU A 112 4.41 -10.66 15.06
CA LEU A 112 5.34 -10.29 16.13
C LEU A 112 4.65 -10.24 17.48
N ILE A 113 3.43 -9.69 17.56
CA ILE A 113 2.69 -9.71 18.84
C ILE A 113 2.30 -11.11 19.24
N LYS A 114 1.91 -11.96 18.28
CA LYS A 114 1.64 -13.38 18.54
C LYS A 114 2.84 -14.07 19.15
N LYS A 115 4.05 -13.77 18.68
CA LYS A 115 5.29 -14.30 19.24
C LYS A 115 5.57 -13.77 20.64
N ILE A 116 5.37 -12.48 20.87
CA ILE A 116 5.52 -11.89 22.21
C ILE A 116 4.55 -12.55 23.18
N ASP A 117 3.27 -12.62 22.86
CA ASP A 117 2.26 -13.20 23.75
C ASP A 117 2.53 -14.69 24.04
N GLN A 118 3.03 -15.44 23.06
CA GLN A 118 3.47 -16.83 23.26
C GLN A 118 4.62 -16.96 24.26
N LEU A 119 5.53 -15.97 24.34
CA LEU A 119 6.64 -15.98 25.30
C LEU A 119 6.17 -15.67 26.74
N PHE A 120 5.11 -14.89 26.89
CA PHE A 120 4.60 -14.47 28.20
C PHE A 120 3.44 -15.31 28.73
N LYS A 121 2.81 -16.16 27.91
CA LYS A 121 1.58 -16.92 28.24
C LYS A 121 1.61 -17.61 29.60
N ASP A 122 2.72 -18.25 29.98
CA ASP A 122 2.83 -19.02 31.23
C ASP A 122 3.59 -18.26 32.34
N ARG A 123 3.92 -17.00 32.10
CA ARG A 123 4.79 -16.16 32.96
C ARG A 123 4.02 -15.06 33.68
N ILE A 124 2.73 -14.87 33.36
CA ILE A 124 1.93 -13.76 33.86
C ILE A 124 1.09 -14.22 35.05
N LYS A 125 1.20 -13.49 36.17
CA LYS A 125 0.30 -13.66 37.32
C LYS A 125 -1.09 -13.13 36.98
N SER A 126 -2.12 -13.84 37.44
CA SER A 126 -3.51 -13.40 37.35
C SER A 126 -3.66 -11.97 37.90
N GLY A 127 -4.41 -11.13 37.18
CA GLY A 127 -4.58 -9.69 37.46
C GLY A 127 -3.59 -8.77 36.75
N PHE A 128 -2.42 -9.25 36.29
CA PHE A 128 -1.46 -8.46 35.52
C PHE A 128 -1.56 -8.64 33.99
N GLU A 129 -2.44 -9.53 33.53
CA GLU A 129 -2.59 -9.90 32.11
C GLU A 129 -2.89 -8.68 31.22
N MET A 130 -3.90 -7.88 31.55
CA MET A 130 -4.23 -6.68 30.76
C MET A 130 -3.08 -5.67 30.76
N LEU A 131 -2.37 -5.51 31.88
CA LEU A 131 -1.24 -4.60 31.96
C LEU A 131 -0.13 -5.05 31.00
N ILE A 132 0.31 -6.29 31.11
CA ILE A 132 1.39 -6.83 30.27
C ILE A 132 0.97 -6.88 28.81
N ASN A 133 -0.27 -7.26 28.53
CA ASN A 133 -0.80 -7.33 27.16
C ASN A 133 -0.84 -5.96 26.48
N ASN A 134 -1.27 -4.92 27.19
CA ASN A 134 -1.34 -3.57 26.64
C ASN A 134 0.04 -2.91 26.53
N PHE A 135 0.91 -3.07 27.55
CA PHE A 135 2.26 -2.50 27.50
C PHE A 135 3.13 -3.20 26.45
N SER A 136 3.06 -4.52 26.32
CA SER A 136 3.81 -5.24 25.29
C SER A 136 3.37 -4.85 23.88
N ALA A 137 2.05 -4.72 23.64
CA ALA A 137 1.51 -4.21 22.39
C ALA A 137 1.94 -2.75 22.15
N GLY A 138 1.90 -1.89 23.16
CA GLY A 138 2.32 -0.48 23.03
C GLY A 138 3.80 -0.33 22.68
N ILE A 139 4.69 -1.05 23.39
CA ILE A 139 6.14 -1.01 23.15
C ILE A 139 6.47 -1.57 21.77
N LEU A 140 5.95 -2.76 21.42
CA LEU A 140 6.18 -3.34 20.11
C LEU A 140 5.61 -2.45 19.01
N GLY A 141 4.43 -1.87 19.22
CA GLY A 141 3.79 -0.95 18.29
C GLY A 141 4.66 0.27 18.01
N ALA A 142 5.19 0.91 19.05
CA ALA A 142 6.09 2.05 18.92
C ALA A 142 7.37 1.71 18.13
N ILE A 143 7.98 0.55 18.44
CA ILE A 143 9.16 0.07 17.72
C ILE A 143 8.83 -0.18 16.24
N LEU A 144 7.72 -0.86 15.96
CA LEU A 144 7.33 -1.17 14.60
C LEU A 144 7.00 0.07 13.78
N VAL A 145 6.31 1.06 14.38
CA VAL A 145 6.04 2.33 13.71
C VAL A 145 7.33 3.04 13.33
N ALA A 146 8.28 3.16 14.26
CA ALA A 146 9.56 3.80 13.99
C ALA A 146 10.34 3.07 12.88
N ILE A 147 10.39 1.74 12.94
CA ILE A 147 11.06 0.93 11.89
C ILE A 147 10.35 1.13 10.55
N ALA A 148 9.03 1.05 10.49
CA ALA A 148 8.30 1.15 9.23
C ALA A 148 8.46 2.53 8.59
N PHE A 149 8.46 3.59 9.41
CA PHE A 149 8.69 4.96 8.96
C PHE A 149 10.06 5.13 8.28
N TYR A 150 11.14 4.65 8.90
CA TYR A 150 12.48 4.79 8.31
C TYR A 150 12.75 3.77 7.19
N ALA A 151 12.15 2.58 7.25
CA ALA A 151 12.38 1.53 6.27
C ALA A 151 11.68 1.81 4.93
N ILE A 152 10.55 2.54 4.94
CA ILE A 152 9.73 2.63 3.73
C ILE A 152 10.38 3.43 2.61
N GLY A 153 11.07 4.54 2.91
CA GLY A 153 11.77 5.35 1.92
C GLY A 153 12.77 4.54 1.08
N PRO A 154 13.75 3.85 1.70
CA PRO A 154 14.69 2.97 1.01
C PRO A 154 14.01 1.84 0.22
N VAL A 155 12.94 1.25 0.77
CA VAL A 155 12.20 0.17 0.09
C VAL A 155 11.52 0.67 -1.18
N VAL A 156 10.83 1.81 -1.10
CA VAL A 156 10.17 2.43 -2.27
C VAL A 156 11.19 2.84 -3.32
N LEU A 157 12.31 3.45 -2.90
CA LEU A 157 13.40 3.81 -3.82
C LEU A 157 13.98 2.58 -4.53
N GLY A 158 14.21 1.49 -3.78
CA GLY A 158 14.71 0.24 -4.33
C GLY A 158 13.74 -0.37 -5.34
N LEU A 159 12.45 -0.39 -5.04
CA LEU A 159 11.40 -0.86 -5.95
C LEU A 159 11.34 -0.03 -7.23
N ASN A 160 11.40 1.30 -7.12
CA ASN A 160 11.40 2.19 -8.28
C ASN A 160 12.62 1.95 -9.19
N LYS A 161 13.81 1.77 -8.62
CA LYS A 161 15.02 1.45 -9.39
C LYS A 161 14.92 0.09 -10.09
N ALA A 162 14.38 -0.92 -9.40
CA ALA A 162 14.18 -2.25 -9.99
C ALA A 162 13.17 -2.22 -11.14
N LEU A 163 12.07 -1.47 -10.99
CA LEU A 163 11.08 -1.28 -12.05
C LEU A 163 11.65 -0.53 -13.25
N ALA A 164 12.42 0.55 -13.02
CA ALA A 164 13.10 1.28 -14.08
C ALA A 164 14.04 0.37 -14.88
N ALA A 165 14.88 -0.41 -14.19
CA ALA A 165 15.77 -1.37 -14.84
C ALA A 165 15.01 -2.44 -15.65
N GLY A 166 13.86 -2.91 -15.14
CA GLY A 166 12.99 -3.84 -15.86
C GLY A 166 12.41 -3.24 -17.14
N VAL A 167 12.00 -1.97 -17.09
CA VAL A 167 11.50 -1.25 -18.27
C VAL A 167 12.62 -0.99 -19.27
N ASP A 168 13.81 -0.60 -18.82
CA ASP A 168 14.97 -0.36 -19.69
C ASP A 168 15.34 -1.61 -20.52
N ILE A 169 15.25 -2.81 -19.93
CA ILE A 169 15.46 -4.07 -20.66
C ILE A 169 14.43 -4.24 -21.79
N ILE A 170 13.16 -3.93 -21.51
CA ILE A 170 12.06 -4.05 -22.49
C ILE A 170 12.20 -3.03 -23.62
N VAL A 171 12.60 -1.80 -23.29
CA VAL A 171 12.87 -0.73 -24.25
C VAL A 171 14.04 -1.10 -25.16
N ASN A 172 15.17 -1.53 -24.58
CA ASN A 172 16.35 -1.95 -25.35
C ASN A 172 16.05 -3.15 -26.26
N ALA A 173 15.16 -4.05 -25.84
CA ALA A 173 14.70 -5.18 -26.64
C ALA A 173 13.68 -4.79 -27.74
N HIS A 174 13.31 -3.51 -27.88
CA HIS A 174 12.25 -3.03 -28.79
C HIS A 174 10.87 -3.67 -28.54
N LEU A 175 10.64 -4.15 -27.32
CA LEU A 175 9.42 -4.85 -26.91
C LEU A 175 8.43 -3.91 -26.21
N LEU A 176 8.35 -2.65 -26.64
CA LEU A 176 7.49 -1.62 -26.05
C LEU A 176 6.03 -2.07 -25.80
N PRO A 177 5.38 -2.88 -26.68
CA PRO A 177 4.03 -3.38 -26.39
C PRO A 177 3.94 -4.28 -25.15
N LEU A 178 5.01 -4.99 -24.78
CA LEU A 178 5.07 -5.84 -23.59
C LEU A 178 5.33 -5.04 -22.31
N ALA A 179 5.86 -3.82 -22.41
CA ALA A 179 6.07 -2.96 -21.25
C ALA A 179 4.74 -2.66 -20.53
N SER A 180 3.65 -2.48 -21.29
CA SER A 180 2.31 -2.19 -20.77
C SER A 180 1.79 -3.25 -19.79
N ILE A 181 2.09 -4.54 -20.05
CA ILE A 181 1.68 -5.67 -19.20
C ILE A 181 2.29 -5.58 -17.79
N PHE A 182 3.49 -5.02 -17.66
CA PHE A 182 4.17 -4.84 -16.37
C PHE A 182 3.86 -3.48 -15.73
N ILE A 183 3.70 -2.44 -16.54
CA ILE A 183 3.50 -1.08 -16.08
C ILE A 183 2.09 -0.88 -15.49
N GLU A 184 1.05 -1.47 -16.06
CA GLU A 184 -0.33 -1.30 -15.56
C GLU A 184 -0.53 -1.84 -14.12
N PRO A 185 -0.13 -3.07 -13.77
CA PRO A 185 -0.20 -3.55 -12.39
C PRO A 185 0.66 -2.70 -11.44
N ALA A 186 1.83 -2.27 -11.89
CA ALA A 186 2.71 -1.43 -11.09
C ALA A 186 2.13 -0.02 -10.87
N LYS A 187 1.38 0.54 -11.81
CA LYS A 187 0.62 1.80 -11.65
C LYS A 187 -0.43 1.71 -10.56
N VAL A 188 -1.17 0.62 -10.51
CA VAL A 188 -2.18 0.38 -9.49
C VAL A 188 -1.56 0.17 -8.10
N LEU A 189 -0.36 -0.42 -8.03
CA LEU A 189 0.30 -0.74 -6.77
C LEU A 189 1.26 0.35 -6.24
N PHE A 190 1.90 1.15 -7.11
CA PHE A 190 3.01 2.06 -6.76
C PHE A 190 3.15 3.32 -7.62
N LEU A 191 2.84 3.27 -8.92
CA LEU A 191 3.43 4.23 -9.88
C LEU A 191 2.66 5.55 -10.08
N ASN A 192 1.58 5.85 -9.36
CA ASN A 192 1.04 7.22 -9.38
C ASN A 192 2.05 8.26 -8.85
N ASN A 193 3.11 7.84 -8.13
CA ASN A 193 4.25 8.70 -7.79
C ASN A 193 5.41 8.69 -8.79
N ALA A 194 5.70 7.57 -9.47
CA ALA A 194 6.81 7.52 -10.45
C ALA A 194 6.53 8.37 -11.71
N ILE A 195 5.24 8.54 -12.04
CA ILE A 195 4.77 9.45 -13.10
C ILE A 195 5.01 10.91 -12.70
N ASN A 196 4.71 11.27 -11.45
CA ASN A 196 4.90 12.64 -10.92
C ASN A 196 6.37 12.97 -10.59
N GLN A 197 7.21 11.96 -10.31
CA GLN A 197 8.65 12.10 -10.03
C GLN A 197 9.54 11.87 -11.27
N GLY A 198 8.97 11.88 -12.48
CA GLY A 198 9.73 11.95 -13.73
C GLY A 198 10.42 10.65 -14.17
N ILE A 199 10.10 9.50 -13.59
CA ILE A 199 10.73 8.21 -13.96
C ILE A 199 10.29 7.74 -15.36
N LEU A 200 9.15 8.22 -15.88
CA LEU A 200 8.73 8.00 -17.27
C LEU A 200 9.27 9.05 -18.26
N GLY A 201 10.05 10.03 -17.80
CA GLY A 201 10.69 11.03 -18.67
C GLY A 201 11.45 10.44 -19.87
N PRO A 202 12.17 9.30 -19.74
CA PRO A 202 12.86 8.69 -20.86
C PRO A 202 11.94 7.97 -21.87
N LEU A 203 10.72 7.62 -21.48
CA LEU A 203 9.78 6.86 -22.34
C LEU A 203 8.87 7.76 -23.19
N GLY A 204 8.78 9.06 -22.87
CA GLY A 204 8.05 10.06 -23.66
C GLY A 204 8.90 10.75 -24.73
N GLY A 205 10.19 10.43 -24.82
CA GLY A 205 11.12 11.03 -25.79
C GLY A 205 11.05 10.35 -27.16
N GLY A 206 9.95 10.55 -27.88
CA GLY A 206 9.83 10.03 -29.25
C GLY A 206 8.54 10.47 -29.93
N ALA A 207 8.64 11.58 -30.68
CA ALA A 207 7.69 12.07 -31.67
C ALA A 207 6.32 12.56 -31.17
N SER A 208 6.23 13.87 -30.95
CA SER A 208 5.21 14.73 -31.59
C SER A 208 5.70 16.16 -31.53
N GLY A 209 6.50 16.53 -32.52
CA GLY A 209 6.61 17.94 -32.89
C GLY A 209 5.27 18.32 -33.50
N GLU A 210 4.53 19.19 -32.83
CA GLU A 210 3.66 20.11 -33.54
C GLU A 210 3.74 21.48 -32.87
N ASP A 211 4.49 22.30 -33.56
CA ASP A 211 4.71 23.71 -33.39
C ASP A 211 3.35 24.43 -33.19
N ARG A 212 3.14 25.07 -32.04
CA ARG A 212 2.17 26.16 -31.92
C ARG A 212 2.86 27.35 -31.24
N PRO A 213 2.99 28.48 -31.95
CA PRO A 213 3.68 29.63 -31.40
C PRO A 213 2.83 30.25 -30.30
N VAL A 214 3.48 30.54 -29.18
CA VAL A 214 3.00 31.41 -28.11
C VAL A 214 2.69 32.78 -28.74
N ARG A 215 1.42 33.13 -28.84
CA ARG A 215 1.00 34.53 -28.96
C ARG A 215 0.63 35.05 -27.57
N SER A 216 1.49 35.94 -27.12
CA SER A 216 1.28 36.97 -26.11
C SER A 216 0.03 37.83 -26.34
N VAL A 217 -0.41 38.47 -25.25
CA VAL A 217 -1.11 39.78 -25.14
C VAL A 217 -2.53 39.71 -24.54
N LEU A 218 -2.62 40.19 -23.30
CA LEU A 218 -3.64 41.08 -22.71
C LEU A 218 -5.10 40.98 -23.19
N ALA A 219 -5.99 40.54 -22.28
CA ALA A 219 -7.22 41.24 -21.85
C ALA A 219 -7.91 40.39 -20.76
#